data_AF-A0A0J8B5S5-F1
#
_entry.id   AF-A0A0J8B5S5-F1
#
_cell.length_a   1.000
_cell.length_b   1.000
_cell.length_c   1.000
_cell.angle_alpha   90.00
_cell.angle_beta   90.00
_cell.angle_gamma   90.00
#
_symmetry.space_group_name_H-M   'P 1'
#
loop_
_entity.id
_entity.type
_entity.pdbx_description
1 polymer ?
#
loop_
_entity_poly.entity_id
_entity_poly.type
_entity_poly.pdbx_seq_one_letter_code
_entity_poly.pdbx_strand_id
1 'polypeptide(L)'
;MEHSMSENSCQLCAVEKLTFERPPIYCTPCGARIKRNAMYYTVGAGDTRHSFCIPCYNEARSDTIAIDGTAIPKIKLDKKKNDEETEEWWVQCDKCEAWQHQICVLFNGRRNDGGQPEYTCPYCYMQEIERGECKPLPQSAVLGAKDLPKTILSDHIEQWLFKILKQERLDRARVQGKSYDEVPGVDGIVVRVVSSVDKKLEVKPRFLEIFIWEQMELFIWDL
;
A
#
# COMPACT_ATOMS: atom_id res chain seq x y z
N MET A 1 -21.64 27.97 -15.96
CA MET A 1 -20.76 27.12 -16.78
C MET A 1 -20.99 25.70 -16.32
N GLU A 2 -21.94 25.03 -16.95
CA GLU A 2 -22.16 23.60 -16.75
C GLU A 2 -20.94 22.89 -17.34
N HIS A 3 -20.11 22.28 -16.49
CA HIS A 3 -19.14 21.32 -16.97
C HIS A 3 -19.94 20.17 -17.59
N SER A 4 -20.00 20.11 -18.92
CA SER A 4 -20.55 18.96 -19.63
C SER A 4 -19.66 17.76 -19.28
N MET A 5 -20.06 16.98 -18.30
CA MET A 5 -19.39 15.72 -17.97
C MET A 5 -19.47 14.84 -19.21
N SER A 6 -18.34 14.35 -19.71
CA SER A 6 -18.36 13.35 -20.77
C SER A 6 -19.01 12.07 -20.23
N GLU A 7 -19.77 11.36 -21.07
CA GLU A 7 -20.41 10.09 -20.69
C GLU A 7 -19.39 9.03 -20.21
N ASN A 8 -18.12 9.20 -20.58
CA ASN A 8 -17.00 8.32 -20.23
C ASN A 8 -16.23 8.76 -18.97
N SER A 9 -16.71 9.78 -18.26
CA SER A 9 -16.06 10.27 -17.04
C SER A 9 -16.72 9.71 -15.78
N CYS A 10 -15.92 9.50 -14.73
CA CYS A 10 -16.46 9.11 -13.44
C CYS A 10 -17.37 10.21 -12.90
N GLN A 11 -18.60 9.83 -12.53
CA GLN A 11 -19.62 10.78 -12.06
C GLN A 11 -19.19 11.59 -10.82
N LEU A 12 -18.26 11.08 -10.00
CA LEU A 12 -17.82 11.75 -8.77
C LEU A 12 -16.59 12.64 -8.96
N CYS A 13 -15.55 12.16 -9.66
CA CYS A 13 -14.31 12.91 -9.83
C CYS A 13 -14.17 13.60 -11.19
N ALA A 14 -15.08 13.34 -12.13
CA ALA A 14 -15.07 13.85 -13.51
C ALA A 14 -13.80 13.49 -14.31
N VAL A 15 -13.03 12.50 -13.85
CA VAL A 15 -11.84 11.99 -14.54
C VAL A 15 -12.22 10.73 -15.32
N GLU A 16 -11.74 10.64 -16.57
CA GLU A 16 -11.95 9.47 -17.44
C GLU A 16 -10.92 8.35 -17.20
N LYS A 17 -9.71 8.69 -16.76
CA LYS A 17 -8.64 7.72 -16.54
C LYS A 17 -7.79 8.10 -15.34
N LEU A 18 -7.94 7.33 -14.27
CA LEU A 18 -7.03 7.34 -13.13
C LEU A 18 -6.03 6.19 -13.26
N THR A 19 -4.76 6.45 -12.99
CA THR A 19 -3.69 5.44 -13.06
C THR A 19 -2.98 5.36 -11.72
N PHE A 20 -2.61 4.14 -11.33
CA PHE A 20 -1.78 3.92 -10.15
C PHE A 20 -0.34 4.36 -10.39
N GLU A 21 0.33 4.72 -9.29
CA GLU A 21 1.77 4.87 -9.34
C GLU A 21 2.41 3.52 -9.69
N ARG A 22 3.29 3.54 -10.69
CA ARG A 22 3.92 2.31 -11.20
C ARG A 22 4.96 1.79 -10.22
N PRO A 23 4.96 0.47 -9.94
CA PRO A 23 6.03 -0.15 -9.16
C PRO A 23 7.39 0.05 -9.84
N PRO A 24 8.43 0.46 -9.10
CA PRO A 24 9.78 0.55 -9.66
C PRO A 24 10.31 -0.84 -10.00
N ILE A 25 10.84 -0.99 -11.22
CA ILE A 25 11.50 -2.23 -11.67
C ILE A 25 13.01 -2.07 -11.48
N TYR A 26 13.63 -3.05 -10.83
CA TYR A 26 15.07 -3.12 -10.61
C TYR A 26 15.67 -4.29 -11.39
N CYS A 27 16.85 -4.06 -11.95
CA CYS A 27 17.64 -5.10 -12.58
C CYS A 27 18.19 -6.06 -11.51
N THR A 28 17.98 -7.37 -11.66
CA THR A 28 18.42 -8.35 -10.66
C THR A 28 19.95 -8.41 -10.52
N PRO A 29 20.76 -8.47 -11.61
CA PRO A 29 22.22 -8.54 -11.46
C PRO A 29 22.88 -7.28 -10.87
N CYS A 30 22.47 -6.09 -11.28
CA CYS A 30 23.17 -4.84 -10.93
C CYS A 30 22.42 -3.95 -9.93
N GLY A 31 21.18 -4.29 -9.57
CA GLY A 31 20.33 -3.48 -8.68
C GLY A 31 19.89 -2.13 -9.27
N ALA A 32 20.33 -1.77 -10.47
CA ALA A 32 19.99 -0.49 -11.08
C ALA A 32 18.50 -0.43 -11.43
N ARG A 33 17.87 0.72 -11.19
CA ARG A 33 16.49 1.00 -11.56
C ARG A 33 16.35 1.07 -13.09
N ILE A 34 15.43 0.30 -13.65
CA ILE A 34 15.08 0.35 -15.07
C ILE A 34 14.18 1.56 -15.29
N LYS A 35 14.63 2.49 -16.14
CA LYS A 35 13.93 3.76 -16.41
C LYS A 35 12.59 3.55 -17.11
N ARG A 36 11.70 4.54 -17.01
CA ARG A 36 10.44 4.59 -17.79
C ARG A 36 10.76 4.50 -19.28
N ASN A 37 9.91 3.79 -20.02
CA ASN A 37 10.00 3.56 -21.47
C ASN A 37 11.26 2.82 -21.92
N ALA A 38 12.15 2.40 -21.00
CA ALA A 38 13.31 1.60 -21.35
C ALA A 38 12.87 0.17 -21.68
N MET A 39 13.53 -0.42 -22.67
CA MET A 39 13.41 -1.85 -22.92
C MET A 39 14.13 -2.63 -21.82
N TYR A 40 13.61 -3.79 -21.47
CA TYR A 40 14.21 -4.72 -20.53
C TYR A 40 13.79 -6.15 -20.85
N TYR A 41 14.47 -7.11 -20.25
CA TYR A 41 14.11 -8.53 -20.35
C TYR A 41 13.57 -9.02 -19.02
N THR A 42 12.60 -9.92 -19.03
CA THR A 42 12.04 -10.48 -17.79
C THR A 42 11.71 -11.96 -17.95
N VAL A 43 11.72 -12.69 -16.84
CA VAL A 43 11.32 -14.11 -16.77
C VAL A 43 10.64 -14.34 -15.43
N GLY A 44 9.61 -15.19 -15.43
CA GLY A 44 9.07 -15.75 -14.20
C GLY A 44 9.84 -17.00 -13.81
N ALA A 45 10.42 -17.04 -12.62
CA ALA A 45 10.98 -18.23 -11.99
C ALA A 45 10.16 -18.53 -10.73
N GLY A 46 9.10 -19.34 -10.86
CA GLY A 46 8.14 -19.58 -9.78
C GLY A 46 7.42 -18.29 -9.35
N ASP A 47 7.43 -17.99 -8.04
CA ASP A 47 6.83 -16.78 -7.46
C ASP A 47 7.69 -15.52 -7.65
N THR A 48 8.95 -15.67 -8.06
CA THR A 48 9.90 -14.57 -8.25
C THR A 48 10.04 -14.19 -9.71
N ARG A 49 9.89 -12.89 -10.00
CA ARG A 49 10.10 -12.32 -11.34
C ARG A 49 11.46 -11.65 -11.42
N HIS A 50 12.32 -12.12 -12.31
CA HIS A 50 13.61 -11.49 -12.57
C HIS A 50 13.49 -10.48 -13.71
N SER A 51 14.22 -9.38 -13.59
CA SER A 51 14.25 -8.31 -14.60
C SER A 51 15.69 -7.95 -14.91
N PHE A 52 16.00 -7.71 -16.19
CA PHE A 52 17.34 -7.45 -16.69
C PHE A 52 17.34 -6.19 -17.55
N CYS A 53 18.17 -5.22 -17.20
CA CYS A 53 18.42 -4.08 -18.06
C CYS A 53 19.19 -4.51 -19.31
N ILE A 54 19.10 -3.72 -20.39
CA ILE A 54 19.79 -4.01 -21.66
C ILE A 54 21.30 -4.22 -21.47
N PRO A 55 22.04 -3.38 -20.69
CA PRO A 55 23.46 -3.61 -20.45
C PRO A 55 23.77 -4.99 -19.87
N CYS A 56 23.09 -5.39 -18.78
CA CYS A 56 23.36 -6.68 -18.13
C CYS A 56 22.95 -7.87 -19.00
N TYR A 57 21.89 -7.75 -19.80
CA TYR A 57 21.52 -8.80 -20.76
C TYR A 57 22.60 -8.99 -21.84
N ASN A 58 23.16 -7.90 -22.35
CA ASN A 58 24.18 -7.94 -23.40
C ASN A 58 25.56 -8.37 -22.88
N GLU A 59 25.88 -8.08 -21.62
CA GLU A 59 27.13 -8.47 -20.98
C GLU A 59 27.29 -9.98 -20.84
N ALA A 60 26.18 -10.70 -20.59
CA ALA A 60 26.16 -12.16 -20.63
C ALA A 60 26.43 -12.65 -22.07
N ARG A 61 27.68 -12.97 -22.40
CA ARG A 61 28.06 -13.47 -23.74
C ARG A 61 27.49 -14.86 -24.03
N SER A 62 27.13 -15.62 -23.00
CA SER A 62 26.48 -16.92 -23.10
C SER A 62 24.98 -16.82 -23.38
N ASP A 63 24.41 -17.92 -23.89
CA ASP A 63 22.96 -18.09 -24.06
C ASP A 63 22.20 -18.24 -22.73
N THR A 64 22.90 -18.16 -21.61
CA THR A 64 22.35 -18.22 -20.25
C THR A 64 22.84 -17.05 -19.41
N ILE A 65 22.01 -16.60 -18.46
CA ILE A 65 22.34 -15.61 -17.44
C ILE A 65 22.25 -16.30 -16.07
N ALA A 66 23.31 -16.25 -15.28
CA ALA A 66 23.33 -16.84 -13.94
C ALA A 66 22.77 -15.85 -12.90
N ILE A 67 21.76 -16.28 -12.13
CA ILE A 67 21.22 -15.57 -10.95
C ILE A 67 21.17 -16.56 -9.80
N ASP A 68 21.77 -16.22 -8.66
CA ASP A 68 21.68 -17.00 -7.42
C ASP A 68 21.94 -18.51 -7.60
N GLY A 69 22.93 -18.83 -8.44
CA GLY A 69 23.30 -20.22 -8.78
C GLY A 69 22.42 -20.90 -9.84
N THR A 70 21.36 -20.26 -10.31
CA THR A 70 20.48 -20.76 -11.38
C THR A 70 20.84 -20.16 -12.73
N ALA A 71 21.11 -21.01 -13.72
CA ALA A 71 21.34 -20.58 -15.10
C ALA A 71 20.00 -20.43 -15.85
N ILE A 72 19.65 -19.21 -16.21
CA ILE A 72 18.42 -18.88 -16.93
C ILE A 72 18.73 -18.74 -18.42
N PRO A 73 18.16 -19.58 -19.31
CA PRO A 73 18.34 -19.45 -20.76
C PRO A 73 17.72 -18.16 -21.30
N LYS A 74 18.45 -17.45 -22.17
CA LYS A 74 18.00 -16.21 -22.80
C LYS A 74 16.76 -16.39 -23.66
N ILE A 75 16.56 -17.58 -24.24
CA ILE A 75 15.37 -17.92 -25.03
C ILE A 75 14.08 -17.91 -24.20
N LYS A 76 14.18 -18.02 -22.86
CA LYS A 76 13.03 -17.95 -21.95
C LYS A 76 12.75 -16.52 -21.47
N LEU A 77 13.51 -15.53 -21.92
CA LEU A 77 13.36 -14.14 -21.51
C LEU A 77 12.42 -13.40 -22.47
N ASP A 78 11.39 -12.78 -21.91
CA ASP A 78 10.50 -11.89 -22.65
C ASP A 78 11.07 -10.47 -22.67
N LYS A 79 11.22 -9.91 -23.87
CA LYS A 79 11.59 -8.51 -24.03
C LYS A 79 10.35 -7.63 -23.86
N LYS A 80 10.36 -6.76 -22.86
CA LYS A 80 9.28 -5.82 -22.53
C LYS A 80 9.76 -4.39 -22.53
N LYS A 81 8.80 -3.45 -22.57
CA LYS A 81 9.03 -2.02 -22.39
C LYS A 81 8.43 -1.59 -21.07
N ASN A 82 9.14 -0.76 -20.32
CA ASN A 82 8.66 -0.25 -19.04
C ASN A 82 7.70 0.93 -19.24
N ASP A 83 6.57 0.68 -19.90
CA ASP A 83 5.51 1.65 -20.18
C ASP A 83 4.11 1.18 -19.75
N GLU A 84 3.99 -0.02 -19.20
CA GLU A 84 2.74 -0.54 -18.63
C GLU A 84 2.25 0.37 -17.49
N GLU A 85 1.02 0.84 -17.61
CA GLU A 85 0.32 1.65 -16.62
C GLU A 85 -0.91 0.87 -16.15
N THR A 86 -1.07 0.73 -14.83
CA THR A 86 -2.24 0.08 -14.25
C THR A 86 -3.30 1.13 -14.01
N GLU A 87 -4.46 0.96 -14.63
CA GLU A 87 -5.61 1.84 -14.46
C GLU A 87 -6.41 1.48 -13.20
N GLU A 88 -7.02 2.50 -12.59
CA GLU A 88 -7.99 2.32 -11.52
C GLU A 88 -9.22 1.56 -12.04
N TRP A 89 -9.69 0.61 -11.25
CA TRP A 89 -10.83 -0.21 -11.64
C TRP A 89 -12.13 0.57 -11.59
N TRP A 90 -13.08 0.15 -12.41
CA TRP A 90 -14.41 0.73 -12.49
C TRP A 90 -15.45 -0.16 -11.81
N VAL A 91 -16.55 0.46 -11.38
CA VAL A 91 -17.77 -0.19 -10.92
C VAL A 91 -18.97 0.56 -11.52
N GLN A 92 -19.97 -0.20 -11.99
CA GLN A 92 -21.18 0.35 -12.59
C GLN A 92 -22.33 0.27 -11.60
N CYS A 93 -23.04 1.38 -11.40
CA CYS A 93 -24.26 1.41 -10.59
C CYS A 93 -25.38 0.60 -11.24
N ASP A 94 -26.01 -0.32 -10.52
CA ASP A 94 -27.12 -1.14 -11.05
C ASP A 94 -28.42 -0.35 -11.27
N LYS A 95 -28.53 0.87 -10.71
CA LYS A 95 -29.75 1.70 -10.80
C LYS A 95 -29.71 2.75 -11.91
N CYS A 96 -28.62 3.49 -12.02
CA CYS A 96 -28.48 4.55 -13.02
C CYS A 96 -27.51 4.19 -14.15
N GLU A 97 -26.91 3.00 -14.11
CA GLU A 97 -25.93 2.49 -15.09
C GLU A 97 -24.67 3.36 -15.25
N ALA A 98 -24.51 4.40 -14.42
CA ALA A 98 -23.36 5.28 -14.44
C ALA A 98 -22.14 4.58 -13.85
N TRP A 99 -20.99 4.88 -14.46
CA TRP A 99 -19.69 4.32 -14.08
C TRP A 99 -18.97 5.21 -13.07
N GLN A 100 -18.37 4.59 -12.06
CA GLN A 100 -17.49 5.26 -11.11
C GLN A 100 -16.19 4.47 -10.89
N HIS A 101 -15.10 5.15 -10.55
CA HIS A 101 -13.89 4.49 -10.08
C HIS A 101 -14.16 3.81 -8.72
N GLN A 102 -13.64 2.60 -8.52
CA GLN A 102 -13.83 1.86 -7.27
C GLN A 102 -13.34 2.66 -6.04
N ILE A 103 -12.18 3.30 -6.14
CA ILE A 103 -11.65 4.15 -5.08
C ILE A 103 -12.52 5.38 -4.76
N CYS A 104 -13.18 5.97 -5.76
CA CYS A 104 -14.04 7.14 -5.55
C CYS A 104 -15.27 6.82 -4.70
N VAL A 105 -15.70 5.56 -4.69
CA VAL A 105 -16.88 5.08 -3.95
C VAL A 105 -16.51 4.13 -2.81
N LEU A 106 -15.20 3.96 -2.55
CA LEU A 106 -14.66 3.02 -1.57
C LEU A 106 -15.21 1.59 -1.71
N PHE A 107 -15.49 1.19 -2.95
CA PHE A 107 -16.05 -0.13 -3.24
C PHE A 107 -14.95 -1.20 -3.15
N ASN A 108 -15.24 -2.29 -2.42
CA ASN A 108 -14.33 -3.41 -2.28
C ASN A 108 -14.98 -4.70 -2.81
N GLY A 109 -14.70 -5.05 -4.06
CA GLY A 109 -15.24 -6.25 -4.70
C GLY A 109 -14.82 -7.57 -4.03
N ARG A 110 -13.78 -7.57 -3.18
CA ARG A 110 -13.29 -8.77 -2.47
C ARG A 110 -13.97 -9.01 -1.12
N ARG A 111 -14.76 -8.07 -0.59
CA ARG A 111 -15.56 -8.30 0.64
C ARG A 111 -16.87 -9.06 0.36
N ASN A 112 -17.14 -9.37 -0.90
CA ASN A 112 -18.40 -9.92 -1.37
C ASN A 112 -18.31 -11.45 -1.46
N ASP A 113 -18.13 -12.11 -0.31
CA ASP A 113 -17.88 -13.56 -0.19
C ASP A 113 -19.15 -14.43 -0.40
N GLY A 114 -20.12 -13.99 -1.21
CA GLY A 114 -21.43 -14.66 -1.32
C GLY A 114 -22.27 -14.39 -2.59
N GLY A 115 -21.73 -13.70 -3.60
CA GLY A 115 -22.44 -13.35 -4.84
C GLY A 115 -21.99 -11.99 -5.36
N GLN A 116 -22.38 -11.59 -6.58
CA GLN A 116 -22.29 -10.19 -7.01
C GLN A 116 -23.41 -9.42 -6.31
N PRO A 117 -23.14 -8.64 -5.24
CA PRO A 117 -24.18 -7.81 -4.66
C PRO A 117 -24.41 -6.62 -5.58
N GLU A 118 -25.67 -6.21 -5.72
CA GLU A 118 -26.00 -4.97 -6.43
C GLU A 118 -25.27 -3.80 -5.78
N TYR A 119 -24.53 -3.04 -6.59
CA TYR A 119 -23.89 -1.81 -6.20
C TYR A 119 -24.77 -0.62 -6.57
N THR A 120 -25.12 0.17 -5.55
CA THR A 120 -25.84 1.44 -5.70
C THR A 120 -24.90 2.59 -5.46
N CYS A 121 -24.77 3.50 -6.42
CA CYS A 121 -23.88 4.66 -6.29
C CYS A 121 -24.39 5.66 -5.24
N PRO A 122 -23.50 6.55 -4.71
CA PRO A 122 -23.89 7.51 -3.68
C PRO A 122 -25.07 8.42 -4.08
N TYR A 123 -25.20 8.78 -5.36
CA TYR A 123 -26.31 9.63 -5.83
C TYR A 123 -27.66 8.91 -5.76
N CYS A 124 -27.75 7.68 -6.26
CA CYS A 124 -28.96 6.87 -6.15
C CYS A 124 -29.29 6.56 -4.69
N TYR A 125 -28.26 6.24 -3.88
CA TYR A 125 -28.43 5.97 -2.46
C TYR A 125 -29.00 7.17 -1.70
N MET A 126 -28.51 8.39 -1.96
CA MET A 126 -29.05 9.61 -1.36
C MET A 126 -30.51 9.84 -1.76
N GLN A 127 -30.87 9.63 -3.03
CA GLN A 127 -32.26 9.77 -3.50
C GLN A 127 -33.21 8.79 -2.80
N GLU A 128 -32.77 7.55 -2.56
CA GLU A 128 -33.57 6.55 -1.83
C GLU A 128 -33.79 6.92 -0.37
N ILE A 129 -32.76 7.49 0.29
CA ILE A 129 -32.89 8.01 1.65
C ILE A 129 -33.90 9.16 1.68
N GLU A 130 -33.79 10.11 0.73
CA GLU A 130 -34.71 11.25 0.62
C GLU A 130 -36.15 10.83 0.34
N ARG A 131 -36.35 9.77 -0.44
CA ARG A 131 -37.67 9.18 -0.73
C ARG A 131 -38.20 8.28 0.39
N GLY A 132 -37.37 7.97 1.40
CA GLY A 132 -37.72 7.06 2.49
C GLY A 132 -37.78 5.58 2.10
N GLU A 133 -37.22 5.21 0.95
CA GLU A 133 -37.17 3.84 0.42
C GLU A 133 -36.09 3.00 1.13
N CYS A 134 -35.05 3.64 1.66
CA CYS A 134 -33.94 2.98 2.32
C CYS A 134 -33.56 3.68 3.64
N LYS A 135 -33.15 2.88 4.65
CA LYS A 135 -32.58 3.42 5.89
C LYS A 135 -31.05 3.52 5.75
N PRO A 136 -30.41 4.58 6.29
CA PRO A 136 -28.97 4.68 6.33
C PRO A 136 -28.34 3.42 6.93
N LEU A 137 -27.32 2.87 6.27
CA LEU A 137 -26.59 1.73 6.81
C LEU A 137 -26.00 2.12 8.18
N PRO A 138 -26.10 1.25 9.19
CA PRO A 138 -25.49 1.54 10.46
C PRO A 138 -23.97 1.65 10.29
N GLN A 139 -23.33 2.59 10.99
CA GLN A 139 -21.87 2.78 10.97
C GLN A 139 -21.08 1.53 11.38
N SER A 140 -21.72 0.53 12.00
CA SER A 140 -21.14 -0.77 12.33
C SER A 140 -21.06 -1.76 11.17
N ALA A 141 -21.69 -1.45 10.01
CA ALA A 141 -21.70 -2.33 8.85
C ALA A 141 -20.32 -2.46 8.17
N VAL A 142 -19.43 -1.48 8.38
CA VAL A 142 -18.06 -1.51 7.85
C VAL A 142 -17.08 -1.69 9.00
N LEU A 143 -16.45 -2.87 9.06
CA LEU A 143 -15.35 -3.12 9.99
C LEU A 143 -14.20 -2.15 9.72
N GLY A 144 -13.89 -1.35 10.73
CA GLY A 144 -12.80 -0.38 10.72
C GLY A 144 -11.68 -0.78 11.69
N ALA A 145 -10.69 0.10 11.85
CA ALA A 145 -9.56 -0.15 12.74
C ALA A 145 -9.98 -0.41 14.19
N LYS A 146 -11.07 0.22 14.66
CA LYS A 146 -11.59 0.07 16.03
C LYS A 146 -12.00 -1.35 16.37
N ASP A 147 -12.43 -2.11 15.36
CA ASP A 147 -12.97 -3.47 15.47
C ASP A 147 -11.87 -4.53 15.49
N LEU A 148 -10.62 -4.14 15.24
CA LEU A 148 -9.47 -5.04 15.40
C LEU A 148 -9.20 -5.33 16.90
N PRO A 149 -8.67 -6.52 17.23
CA PRO A 149 -8.36 -6.90 18.61
C PRO A 149 -7.44 -5.90 19.33
N LYS A 150 -7.76 -5.64 20.60
CA LYS A 150 -6.95 -4.80 21.49
C LYS A 150 -5.86 -5.61 22.18
N THR A 151 -4.78 -4.93 22.52
CA THR A 151 -3.65 -5.46 23.28
C THR A 151 -3.23 -4.46 24.36
N ILE A 152 -2.54 -4.91 25.40
CA ILE A 152 -2.05 -4.03 26.46
C ILE A 152 -1.16 -2.91 25.89
N LEU A 153 -0.28 -3.25 24.94
CA LEU A 153 0.59 -2.28 24.29
C LEU A 153 -0.20 -1.28 23.45
N SER A 154 -1.14 -1.74 22.62
CA SER A 154 -1.96 -0.84 21.81
C SER A 154 -2.76 0.12 22.67
N ASP A 155 -3.37 -0.38 23.74
CA ASP A 155 -4.19 0.42 24.65
C ASP A 155 -3.33 1.44 25.40
N HIS A 156 -2.14 1.04 25.84
CA HIS A 156 -1.19 1.95 26.48
C HIS A 156 -0.80 3.11 25.56
N ILE A 157 -0.43 2.82 24.31
CA ILE A 157 -0.04 3.85 23.32
C ILE A 157 -1.24 4.74 22.98
N GLU A 158 -2.43 4.16 22.74
CA GLU A 158 -3.64 4.90 22.41
C GLU A 158 -4.03 5.87 23.54
N GLN A 159 -4.07 5.40 24.79
CA GLN A 159 -4.36 6.24 25.95
C GLN A 159 -3.33 7.35 26.16
N TRP A 160 -2.04 7.03 25.98
CA TRP A 160 -0.98 8.01 26.10
C TRP A 160 -1.09 9.11 25.02
N LEU A 161 -1.36 8.74 23.76
CA LEU A 161 -1.61 9.70 22.68
C LEU A 161 -2.79 10.62 22.98
N PHE A 162 -3.92 10.07 23.44
CA PHE A 162 -5.07 10.89 23.81
C PHE A 162 -4.75 11.89 24.92
N LYS A 163 -3.96 11.48 25.92
CA LYS A 163 -3.51 12.37 26.99
C LYS A 163 -2.63 13.50 26.44
N ILE A 164 -1.64 13.18 25.61
CA ILE A 164 -0.71 14.18 25.05
C ILE A 164 -1.44 15.13 24.10
N LEU A 165 -2.29 14.63 23.20
CA LEU A 165 -3.04 15.46 22.25
C LEU A 165 -4.03 16.39 22.94
N LYS A 166 -4.67 15.93 24.03
CA LYS A 166 -5.52 16.78 24.86
C LYS A 166 -4.72 17.92 25.49
N GLN A 167 -3.54 17.63 26.03
CA GLN A 167 -2.69 18.65 26.63
C GLN A 167 -2.17 19.64 25.57
N GLU A 168 -1.72 19.14 24.42
CA GLU A 168 -1.25 19.94 23.30
C GLU A 168 -2.34 20.93 22.81
N ARG A 169 -3.58 20.45 22.68
CA ARG A 169 -4.71 21.29 22.29
C ARG A 169 -5.02 22.36 23.34
N LEU A 170 -4.95 22.03 24.64
CA LEU A 170 -5.07 23.01 25.72
C LEU A 170 -3.97 24.07 25.68
N ASP A 171 -2.74 23.67 25.38
CA ASP A 171 -1.59 24.58 25.30
C ASP A 171 -1.72 25.53 24.12
N ARG A 172 -2.13 25.02 22.94
CA ARG A 172 -2.46 25.86 21.78
C ARG A 172 -3.61 26.83 22.07
N ALA A 173 -4.66 26.38 22.74
CA ALA A 173 -5.79 27.23 23.12
C ALA A 173 -5.36 28.39 24.01
N ARG A 174 -4.52 28.11 25.02
CA ARG A 174 -3.94 29.10 25.91
C ARG A 174 -3.07 30.12 25.16
N VAL A 175 -2.20 29.69 24.24
CA VAL A 175 -1.35 30.59 23.44
C VAL A 175 -2.20 31.49 22.52
N GLN A 176 -3.29 30.96 21.98
CA GLN A 176 -4.17 31.69 21.06
C GLN A 176 -5.23 32.54 21.77
N GLY A 177 -5.34 32.46 23.10
CA GLY A 177 -6.40 33.13 23.85
C GLY A 177 -7.81 32.63 23.51
N LYS A 178 -7.93 31.38 23.03
CA LYS A 178 -9.19 30.74 22.64
C LYS A 178 -9.61 29.68 23.64
N SER A 179 -10.87 29.29 23.59
CA SER A 179 -11.35 28.11 24.31
C SER A 179 -10.81 26.82 23.67
N TYR A 180 -10.82 25.73 24.45
CA TYR A 180 -10.38 24.41 23.98
C TYR A 180 -11.14 23.95 22.73
N ASP A 181 -12.46 24.17 22.69
CA ASP A 181 -13.32 23.70 21.61
C ASP A 181 -13.13 24.49 20.30
N GLU A 182 -12.74 25.76 20.39
CA GLU A 182 -12.43 26.61 19.22
C GLU A 182 -11.11 26.26 18.53
N VAL A 183 -10.22 25.53 19.22
CA VAL A 183 -8.97 25.05 18.65
C VAL A 183 -9.19 23.70 17.98
N PRO A 184 -8.84 23.52 16.70
CA PRO A 184 -8.95 22.23 16.04
C PRO A 184 -8.13 21.16 16.76
N GLY A 185 -8.78 20.03 17.08
CA GLY A 185 -8.18 18.85 17.66
C GLY A 185 -8.13 17.68 16.67
N VAL A 186 -7.33 16.67 16.99
CA VAL A 186 -7.37 15.39 16.31
C VAL A 186 -8.24 14.45 17.13
N ASP A 187 -9.26 13.89 16.50
CA ASP A 187 -10.19 12.94 17.11
C ASP A 187 -10.19 11.61 16.32
N GLY A 188 -10.68 10.54 16.95
CA GLY A 188 -10.87 9.25 16.27
C GLY A 188 -9.60 8.44 16.00
N ILE A 189 -8.49 8.72 16.69
CA ILE A 189 -7.26 7.93 16.59
C ILE A 189 -7.50 6.54 17.19
N VAL A 190 -7.06 5.52 16.47
CA VAL A 190 -7.14 4.12 16.90
C VAL A 190 -5.77 3.48 16.67
N VAL A 191 -5.19 2.88 17.70
CA VAL A 191 -3.91 2.15 17.61
C VAL A 191 -4.16 0.68 17.83
N ARG A 192 -3.64 -0.18 16.95
CA ARG A 192 -3.79 -1.63 17.04
C ARG A 192 -2.48 -2.32 16.71
N VAL A 193 -2.13 -3.34 17.50
CA VAL A 193 -1.02 -4.23 17.19
C VAL A 193 -1.56 -5.31 16.24
N VAL A 194 -1.10 -5.29 14.99
CA VAL A 194 -1.55 -6.22 13.94
C VAL A 194 -0.63 -7.41 13.75
N SER A 195 0.59 -7.35 14.28
CA SER A 195 1.56 -8.45 14.22
C SER A 195 2.53 -8.36 15.40
N SER A 196 2.74 -9.48 16.07
CA SER A 196 3.76 -9.66 17.11
C SER A 196 4.38 -11.03 16.90
N VAL A 197 5.61 -11.08 16.41
CA VAL A 197 6.31 -12.31 16.06
C VAL A 197 7.71 -12.29 16.63
N ASP A 198 8.13 -13.41 17.22
CA ASP A 198 9.51 -13.60 17.63
C ASP A 198 10.37 -13.79 16.39
N LYS A 199 11.42 -12.98 16.27
CA LYS A 199 12.40 -13.08 15.19
C LYS A 199 13.79 -13.29 15.77
N LYS A 200 14.42 -14.39 15.37
CA LYS A 200 15.85 -14.61 15.60
C LYS A 200 16.62 -13.98 14.44
N LEU A 201 17.51 -13.06 14.74
CA LEU A 201 18.40 -12.46 13.74
C LEU A 201 19.76 -13.15 13.82
N GLU A 202 20.21 -13.69 12.69
CA GLU A 202 21.55 -14.25 12.58
C GLU A 202 22.57 -13.16 12.27
N VAL A 203 23.73 -13.25 12.91
CA VAL A 203 24.84 -12.34 12.67
C VAL A 203 25.43 -12.66 11.30
N LYS A 204 25.55 -11.65 10.43
CA LYS A 204 26.19 -11.86 9.13
C LYS A 204 27.65 -12.32 9.33
N PRO A 205 28.17 -13.25 8.50
CA PRO A 205 29.53 -13.78 8.65
C PRO A 205 30.62 -12.72 8.85
N ARG A 206 30.54 -11.61 8.11
CA ARG A 206 31.49 -10.49 8.21
C ARG A 206 31.59 -9.86 9.61
N PHE A 207 30.53 -9.92 10.41
CA PHE A 207 30.54 -9.42 11.78
C PHE A 207 30.95 -10.49 12.79
N LEU A 208 30.78 -11.78 12.47
CA LEU A 208 31.28 -12.87 13.33
C LEU A 208 32.80 -12.82 13.49
N GLU A 209 33.52 -12.43 12.42
CA GLU A 209 34.96 -12.29 12.45
C GLU A 209 35.41 -11.30 13.55
N ILE A 210 34.73 -10.16 13.71
CA ILE A 210 35.06 -9.13 14.71
C ILE A 210 34.96 -9.68 16.15
N PHE A 211 33.95 -10.49 16.43
CA PHE A 211 33.76 -11.07 17.77
C PHE A 211 34.77 -12.17 18.12
N ILE A 212 35.35 -12.84 17.12
CA ILE A 212 36.40 -13.85 17.34
C ILE A 212 37.72 -13.17 17.76
N TRP A 213 38.02 -11.97 17.24
CA TRP A 213 39.24 -11.21 17.61
C TRP A 213 39.22 -10.74 19.08
N GLU A 214 38.09 -10.26 19.60
CA GLU A 214 37.99 -9.82 21.02
C GLU A 214 38.11 -10.98 22.02
N GLN A 215 37.59 -12.18 21.68
CA GLN A 215 37.81 -13.37 22.50
C GLN A 215 39.28 -13.83 22.47
N MET A 216 40.00 -13.64 21.36
CA MET A 216 41.43 -13.92 21.28
C MET A 216 42.27 -12.90 22.07
N GLU A 217 41.90 -11.61 22.10
CA GLU A 217 42.61 -10.61 22.91
C GLU A 217 42.48 -10.89 24.42
N LEU A 218 41.30 -11.27 24.91
CA LEU A 218 41.12 -11.65 26.33
C LEU A 218 41.99 -12.85 26.73
N PHE A 219 42.23 -13.80 25.83
CA PHE A 219 43.15 -14.93 26.07
C PHE A 219 44.64 -14.54 26.04
N ILE A 220 45.00 -13.41 25.41
CA ILE A 220 46.39 -12.95 25.32
C ILE A 220 46.81 -12.14 26.57
N TRP A 221 45.87 -11.51 27.27
CA TRP A 221 46.15 -10.77 28.51
C TRP A 221 46.10 -11.63 29.79
N ASP A 222 45.62 -12.88 29.69
CA ASP A 222 45.60 -13.87 30.78
C ASP A 222 46.79 -14.87 30.73
N LEU A 223 47.84 -14.58 29.94
CA LEU A 223 49.07 -15.37 29.78
C LEU A 223 50.32 -14.62 30.29
#